data_AF-A0A8J2K0L0-F1
#
_entry.id   AF-A0A8J2K0L0-F1
#
_cell.length_a   1.000
_cell.length_b   1.000
_cell.length_c   1.000
_cell.angle_alpha   90.00
_cell.angle_beta   90.00
_cell.angle_gamma   90.00
#
_symmetry.space_group_name_H-M   'P 1'
#
loop_
_entity.id
_entity.type
_entity.pdbx_description
1 polymer ?
#
loop_
_entity_poly.entity_id
_entity_poly.type
_entity_poly.pdbx_seq_one_letter_code
_entity_poly.pdbx_strand_id
1 'polypeptide(L)'
;MKSPAKQSAYNDTIQKLFELHHIELVPPQELRTVQVPHVYYLPHHGVYKDASSTTKLRIVYDGTCKSDTGVSLNDCLMVGPVLQEDLISILIRWRLWRIPFTADIKQMYLQIQLHPRDRNFLRVYWRFDPNERLLCYRMTRVTFGLASAPYQAIKTLQTLADECEAECPMAHKIMKRDVYVDDCLSGANTEQEVLQAQKELILACKAGNFELRKFSSTSAAVLAAVPEDHRETQLPISFAQDESVKTLGLKWNPGTDSFFF
;
A
#
# COMPACT_ATOMS: atom_id res chain seq x y z
N MET A 1 7.20 25.18 3.73
CA MET A 1 6.96 24.57 5.06
C MET A 1 7.72 25.36 6.12
N LYS A 2 7.29 25.39 7.38
CA LYS A 2 7.95 26.18 8.46
C LYS A 2 9.19 25.51 9.08
N SER A 3 9.49 24.24 8.75
CA SER A 3 10.63 23.49 9.29
C SER A 3 11.51 22.96 8.15
N PRO A 4 12.82 23.28 8.12
CA PRO A 4 13.76 22.80 7.09
C PRO A 4 13.85 21.27 7.02
N ALA A 5 13.87 20.58 8.18
CA ALA A 5 13.95 19.13 8.24
C ALA A 5 12.72 18.45 7.61
N LYS A 6 11.53 19.02 7.85
CA LYS A 6 10.27 18.54 7.24
C LYS A 6 10.25 18.73 5.72
N GLN A 7 10.79 19.85 5.23
CA GLN A 7 10.93 20.10 3.80
C GLN A 7 11.91 19.13 3.14
N SER A 8 13.08 18.90 3.76
CA SER A 8 14.06 17.92 3.27
C SER A 8 13.44 16.54 3.11
N ALA A 9 12.79 16.02 4.16
CA ALA A 9 12.14 14.70 4.09
C ALA A 9 11.08 14.61 2.98
N TYR A 10 10.35 15.71 2.74
CA TYR A 10 9.35 15.77 1.67
C TYR A 10 9.99 15.77 0.29
N ASN A 11 11.05 16.57 0.11
CA ASN A 11 11.86 16.59 -1.10
C ASN A 11 12.41 15.19 -1.41
N ASP A 12 13.02 14.53 -0.41
CA ASP A 12 13.57 13.18 -0.55
C ASP A 12 12.48 12.18 -0.96
N THR A 13 11.27 12.31 -0.40
CA THR A 13 10.14 11.45 -0.75
C THR A 13 9.66 11.68 -2.18
N ILE A 14 9.50 12.93 -2.62
CA ILE A 14 9.10 13.26 -4.00
C ILE A 14 10.19 12.81 -4.98
N GLN A 15 11.46 13.03 -4.67
CA GLN A 15 12.59 12.60 -5.48
C GLN A 15 12.60 11.08 -5.65
N LYS A 16 12.40 10.33 -4.57
CA LYS A 16 12.27 8.87 -4.61
C LYS A 16 11.09 8.41 -5.46
N LEU A 17 9.94 9.08 -5.38
CA LEU A 17 8.79 8.78 -6.25
C LEU A 17 9.12 9.01 -7.73
N PHE A 18 9.93 10.02 -8.04
CA PHE A 18 10.36 10.33 -9.39
C PHE A 18 11.33 9.27 -9.94
N GLU A 19 12.33 8.88 -9.14
CA GLU A 19 13.30 7.83 -9.46
C GLU A 19 12.64 6.46 -9.70
N LEU A 20 11.58 6.16 -8.94
CA LEU A 20 10.78 4.94 -9.10
C LEU A 20 9.73 5.04 -10.22
N HIS A 21 9.67 6.17 -10.94
CA HIS A 21 8.66 6.47 -11.96
C HIS A 21 7.22 6.38 -11.46
N HIS A 22 6.98 6.58 -10.16
CA HIS A 22 5.64 6.65 -9.55
C HIS A 22 4.99 8.02 -9.76
N ILE A 23 5.80 9.02 -10.05
CA ILE A 23 5.38 10.37 -10.43
C ILE A 23 6.21 10.82 -11.63
N GLU A 24 5.62 11.60 -12.54
CA GLU A 24 6.31 12.16 -13.69
C GLU A 24 6.00 13.66 -13.83
N LEU A 25 6.93 14.41 -14.43
CA LEU A 25 6.71 15.82 -14.75
C LEU A 25 5.68 15.92 -15.88
N VAL A 26 4.68 16.78 -15.73
CA VAL A 26 3.71 17.03 -16.80
C VAL A 26 4.40 17.84 -17.90
N PRO A 27 4.39 17.37 -19.16
CA PRO A 27 5.00 18.10 -20.27
C PRO A 27 4.41 19.52 -20.41
N PRO A 28 5.22 20.56 -20.64
CA PRO A 28 4.73 21.94 -20.77
C PRO A 28 3.64 22.12 -21.83
N GLN A 29 3.63 21.27 -22.86
CA GLN A 29 2.61 21.23 -23.90
C GLN A 29 1.24 20.85 -23.32
N GLU A 30 1.19 19.85 -22.44
CA GLU A 30 -0.04 19.38 -21.78
C GLU A 30 -0.57 20.33 -20.67
N LEU A 31 0.21 21.35 -20.31
CA LEU A 31 -0.20 22.40 -19.38
C LEU A 31 -0.95 23.54 -20.06
N ARG A 32 -0.78 23.70 -21.38
CA ARG A 32 -1.25 24.89 -22.14
C ARG A 32 -2.34 24.55 -23.16
N THR A 33 -2.58 23.28 -23.42
CA THR A 33 -3.51 22.84 -24.46
C THR A 33 -4.93 22.71 -23.96
N VAL A 34 -5.87 23.35 -24.67
CA VAL A 34 -7.33 23.09 -24.59
C VAL A 34 -7.67 21.62 -24.92
N GLN A 35 -6.73 20.87 -25.50
CA GLN A 35 -6.87 19.47 -25.90
C GLN A 35 -6.76 18.44 -24.75
N VAL A 36 -6.44 18.84 -23.51
CA VAL A 36 -6.56 17.97 -22.34
C VAL A 36 -7.79 18.43 -21.55
N PRO A 37 -9.00 18.03 -21.96
CA PRO A 37 -10.23 18.67 -21.50
C PRO A 37 -10.51 18.45 -20.01
N HIS A 38 -9.91 17.43 -19.38
CA HIS A 38 -10.20 17.07 -17.99
C HIS A 38 -8.90 16.86 -17.22
N VAL A 39 -8.67 17.73 -16.24
CA VAL A 39 -7.52 17.67 -15.33
C VAL A 39 -8.01 17.92 -13.91
N TYR A 40 -7.33 17.33 -12.93
CA TYR A 40 -7.59 17.58 -11.52
C TYR A 40 -6.28 17.70 -10.75
N TYR A 41 -6.22 18.68 -9.85
CA TYR A 41 -5.05 18.94 -9.01
C TYR A 41 -5.36 18.50 -7.58
N LEU A 42 -4.67 17.47 -7.13
CA LEU A 42 -4.80 16.95 -5.77
C LEU A 42 -3.97 17.80 -4.79
N PRO A 43 -4.60 18.37 -3.76
CA PRO A 43 -3.86 18.85 -2.61
C PRO A 43 -3.14 17.67 -1.96
N HIS A 44 -1.94 17.93 -1.44
CA HIS A 44 -1.18 16.91 -0.75
C HIS A 44 -0.47 17.51 0.46
N HIS A 45 -0.31 16.70 1.50
CA HIS A 45 0.35 17.11 2.73
C HIS A 45 1.13 15.94 3.34
N GLY A 46 2.03 16.26 4.26
CA GLY A 46 2.93 15.30 4.88
C GLY A 46 2.46 14.93 6.27
N VAL A 47 2.26 13.64 6.51
CA VAL A 47 2.03 13.08 7.85
C VAL A 47 3.34 12.50 8.34
N TYR A 48 3.90 13.10 9.40
CA TYR A 48 5.19 12.72 9.97
C TYR A 48 4.97 11.77 11.13
N LYS A 49 5.64 10.61 11.11
CA LYS A 49 5.57 9.60 12.16
C LYS A 49 6.93 9.45 12.80
N ASP A 50 7.15 10.18 13.89
CA ASP A 50 8.43 10.17 14.62
C ASP A 50 8.76 8.79 15.21
N ALA A 51 7.75 7.96 15.48
CA ALA A 51 7.89 6.59 16.00
C ALA A 51 8.09 5.50 14.92
N SER A 52 7.98 5.82 13.62
CA SER A 52 8.18 4.84 12.55
C SER A 52 9.67 4.65 12.26
N SER A 53 10.14 3.40 12.32
CA SER A 53 11.53 3.04 11.96
C SER A 53 11.79 3.08 10.46
N THR A 54 10.76 2.87 9.62
CA THR A 54 10.91 2.66 8.17
C THR A 54 10.44 3.84 7.31
N THR A 55 9.40 4.58 7.73
CA THR A 55 8.86 5.69 6.92
C THR A 55 8.47 6.87 7.81
N LYS A 56 9.42 7.78 8.07
CA LYS A 56 9.21 8.98 8.90
C LYS A 56 8.22 9.98 8.30
N LEU A 57 7.92 9.89 6.99
CA LEU A 57 6.99 10.77 6.28
C LEU A 57 6.13 9.98 5.29
N ARG A 58 4.80 10.09 5.43
CA ARG A 58 3.84 9.66 4.41
C ARG A 58 3.23 10.88 3.73
N ILE A 59 3.24 10.90 2.40
CA ILE A 59 2.50 11.90 1.63
C ILE A 59 1.06 11.42 1.47
N VAL A 60 0.12 12.25 1.90
CA VAL A 60 -1.32 12.02 1.76
C VAL A 60 -1.84 12.94 0.66
N TYR A 61 -2.55 12.36 -0.30
CA TYR A 61 -3.22 13.08 -1.39
C TYR A 61 -4.71 13.15 -1.09
N ASP A 62 -5.27 14.35 -1.08
CA ASP A 62 -6.65 14.58 -0.65
C ASP A 62 -7.61 14.56 -1.84
N GLY A 63 -8.22 13.40 -2.10
CA GLY A 63 -9.26 13.23 -3.11
C GLY A 63 -10.63 13.80 -2.70
N THR A 64 -10.79 14.23 -1.44
CA THR A 64 -12.06 14.76 -0.89
C THR A 64 -12.13 16.28 -0.92
N CYS A 65 -10.99 16.95 -1.13
CA CYS A 65 -10.96 18.40 -1.27
C CYS A 65 -11.81 18.81 -2.47
N LYS A 66 -12.81 19.66 -2.25
CA LYS A 66 -13.73 20.14 -3.28
C LYS A 66 -13.07 21.21 -4.14
N SER A 67 -13.33 21.15 -5.44
CA SER A 67 -12.96 22.21 -6.38
C SER A 67 -13.90 23.42 -6.25
N ASP A 68 -13.67 24.44 -7.09
CA ASP A 68 -14.54 25.61 -7.25
C ASP A 68 -15.97 25.25 -7.70
N THR A 69 -16.15 24.07 -8.28
CA THR A 69 -17.48 23.52 -8.61
C THR A 69 -18.22 22.94 -7.41
N GLY A 70 -17.57 22.85 -6.23
CA GLY A 70 -18.13 22.21 -5.03
C GLY A 70 -18.11 20.67 -5.06
N VAL A 71 -17.54 20.07 -6.11
CA VAL A 71 -17.38 18.63 -6.31
C VAL A 71 -15.90 18.26 -6.16
N SER A 72 -15.63 17.16 -5.44
CA SER A 72 -14.29 16.59 -5.28
C SER A 72 -14.04 15.47 -6.30
N LEU A 73 -12.78 15.04 -6.45
CA LEU A 73 -12.47 13.89 -7.31
C LEU A 73 -13.17 12.63 -6.81
N ASN A 74 -13.20 12.40 -5.49
CA ASN A 74 -13.85 11.22 -4.91
C ASN A 74 -15.37 11.18 -5.16
N ASP A 75 -16.03 12.33 -5.29
CA ASP A 75 -17.46 12.39 -5.64
C ASP A 75 -17.71 11.91 -7.09
N CYS A 76 -16.70 12.01 -7.97
CA CYS A 76 -16.77 11.65 -9.38
C CYS A 76 -16.30 10.21 -9.67
N LEU A 77 -15.58 9.57 -8.75
CA LEU A 77 -14.99 8.26 -8.97
C LEU A 77 -16.00 7.14 -8.71
N MET A 78 -15.99 6.14 -9.60
CA MET A 78 -16.68 4.87 -9.34
C MET A 78 -15.85 4.04 -8.35
N VAL A 79 -16.31 3.96 -7.09
CA VAL A 79 -15.60 3.29 -6.00
C VAL A 79 -15.47 1.78 -6.21
N GLY A 80 -16.49 1.16 -6.81
CA GLY A 80 -16.61 -0.30 -6.87
C GLY A 80 -17.12 -0.90 -5.54
N PRO A 81 -17.54 -2.18 -5.54
CA PRO A 81 -17.97 -2.87 -4.33
C PRO A 81 -16.78 -3.16 -3.40
N VAL A 82 -17.05 -3.35 -2.10
CA VAL A 82 -16.04 -3.87 -1.18
C VAL A 82 -15.80 -5.34 -1.49
N LEU A 83 -14.59 -5.66 -1.95
CA LEU A 83 -14.18 -7.03 -2.33
C LEU A 83 -13.56 -7.83 -1.19
N GLN A 84 -13.07 -7.11 -0.18
CA GLN A 84 -12.29 -7.66 0.90
C GLN A 84 -13.20 -8.12 2.03
N GLU A 85 -12.86 -9.25 2.63
CA GLU A 85 -13.54 -9.71 3.84
C GLU A 85 -13.23 -8.80 5.03
N ASP A 86 -14.12 -8.80 6.03
CA ASP A 86 -13.89 -8.03 7.23
C ASP A 86 -12.67 -8.54 8.00
N LEU A 87 -11.95 -7.61 8.64
CA LEU A 87 -10.72 -7.92 9.36
C LEU A 87 -10.93 -8.94 10.48
N ILE A 88 -12.10 -8.95 11.13
CA ILE A 88 -12.37 -9.87 12.24
C ILE A 88 -12.45 -11.30 11.70
N SER A 89 -13.14 -11.53 10.58
CA SER A 89 -13.20 -12.83 9.91
C SER A 89 -11.81 -13.34 9.50
N ILE A 90 -10.96 -12.46 8.97
CA ILE A 90 -9.57 -12.80 8.62
C ILE A 90 -8.79 -13.18 9.89
N LEU A 91 -8.87 -12.37 10.96
CA LEU A 91 -8.18 -12.63 12.22
C LEU A 91 -8.64 -13.94 12.89
N ILE A 92 -9.93 -14.24 12.85
CA ILE A 92 -10.47 -15.50 13.39
C ILE A 92 -9.88 -16.69 12.62
N ARG A 93 -9.95 -16.67 11.28
CA ARG A 93 -9.36 -17.75 10.46
C ARG A 93 -7.87 -17.90 10.71
N TRP A 94 -7.17 -16.78 10.76
CA TRP A 94 -5.74 -16.75 11.03
C TRP A 94 -5.39 -17.40 12.37
N ARG A 95 -6.23 -17.20 13.40
CA ARG A 95 -6.05 -17.83 14.71
C ARG A 95 -6.44 -19.30 14.81
N LEU A 96 -7.05 -19.87 13.79
CA LEU A 96 -7.27 -21.32 13.73
C LEU A 96 -6.00 -22.10 13.37
N TRP A 97 -4.97 -21.42 12.84
CA TRP A 97 -3.72 -22.07 12.47
C TRP A 97 -2.82 -22.33 13.67
N ARG A 98 -2.21 -23.52 13.71
CA ARG A 98 -1.18 -23.84 14.72
C ARG A 98 0.11 -23.04 14.53
N ILE A 99 0.43 -22.72 13.27
CA ILE A 99 1.63 -21.97 12.90
C ILE A 99 1.20 -20.81 12.00
N PRO A 100 0.80 -19.68 12.60
CA PRO A 100 0.50 -18.46 11.86
C PRO A 100 1.78 -17.80 11.31
N PHE A 101 1.62 -17.09 10.20
CA PHE A 101 2.57 -16.09 9.72
C PHE A 101 1.86 -14.82 9.25
N THR A 102 2.62 -13.74 9.20
CA THR A 102 2.19 -12.46 8.64
C THR A 102 3.18 -11.98 7.59
N ALA A 103 2.74 -11.16 6.65
CA ALA A 103 3.59 -10.44 5.70
C ALA A 103 2.90 -9.13 5.26
N ASP A 104 3.67 -8.20 4.70
CA ASP A 104 3.22 -6.88 4.21
C ASP A 104 3.59 -6.74 2.73
N ILE A 105 2.66 -6.26 1.90
CA ILE A 105 2.92 -5.91 0.51
C ILE A 105 3.47 -4.49 0.44
N LYS A 106 4.77 -4.38 0.18
CA LYS A 106 5.50 -3.12 0.17
C LYS A 106 4.91 -2.14 -0.84
N GLN A 107 4.38 -1.03 -0.33
CA GLN A 107 3.81 0.06 -1.13
C GLN A 107 2.76 -0.45 -2.14
N MET A 108 1.88 -1.37 -1.71
CA MET A 108 0.92 -2.10 -2.56
C MET A 108 0.28 -1.24 -3.67
N TYR A 109 -0.33 -0.10 -3.33
CA TYR A 109 -0.98 0.79 -4.30
C TYR A 109 -0.03 1.28 -5.39
N LEU A 110 1.21 1.63 -5.02
CA LEU A 110 2.19 2.18 -5.95
C LEU A 110 2.77 1.12 -6.92
N GLN A 111 2.51 -0.16 -6.70
CA GLN A 111 2.86 -1.21 -7.66
C GLN A 111 1.91 -1.24 -8.87
N ILE A 112 0.75 -0.58 -8.78
CA ILE A 112 -0.31 -0.66 -9.79
C ILE A 112 -0.26 0.55 -10.70
N GLN A 113 -0.06 0.33 -12.00
CA GLN A 113 0.00 1.41 -12.98
C GLN A 113 -1.38 1.98 -13.29
N LEU A 114 -1.45 3.31 -13.38
CA LEU A 114 -2.62 4.00 -13.93
C LEU A 114 -2.55 4.03 -15.45
N HIS A 115 -3.73 3.83 -16.05
CA HIS A 115 -3.90 4.05 -17.48
C HIS A 115 -3.55 5.51 -17.82
N PRO A 116 -2.82 5.79 -18.93
CA PRO A 116 -2.33 7.13 -19.24
C PRO A 116 -3.42 8.22 -19.27
N ARG A 117 -4.65 7.86 -19.66
CA ARG A 117 -5.80 8.79 -19.70
C ARG A 117 -6.22 9.28 -18.31
N ASP A 118 -5.99 8.49 -17.27
CA ASP A 118 -6.49 8.79 -15.92
C ASP A 118 -5.46 9.58 -15.10
N ARG A 119 -4.18 9.56 -15.49
CA ARG A 119 -3.08 10.24 -14.77
C ARG A 119 -3.30 11.73 -14.63
N ASN A 120 -4.00 12.36 -15.57
CA ASN A 120 -4.28 13.80 -15.54
C ASN A 120 -5.28 14.22 -14.44
N PHE A 121 -5.97 13.28 -13.80
CA PHE A 121 -6.77 13.53 -12.60
C PHE A 121 -5.96 13.45 -11.30
N LEU A 122 -4.69 13.06 -11.36
CA LEU A 122 -3.80 12.95 -10.21
C LEU A 122 -2.60 13.89 -10.34
N ARG A 123 -2.84 15.13 -10.83
CA ARG A 123 -1.80 16.15 -10.90
C ARG A 123 -1.53 16.75 -9.52
N VAL A 124 -0.28 17.10 -9.27
CA VAL A 124 0.16 17.76 -8.03
C VAL A 124 1.18 18.85 -8.34
N TYR A 125 1.29 19.82 -7.44
CA TYR A 125 2.26 20.91 -7.58
C TYR A 125 3.39 20.76 -6.58
N TRP A 126 4.63 20.79 -7.06
CA TRP A 126 5.80 20.73 -6.18
C TRP A 126 6.94 21.62 -6.68
N ARG A 127 7.75 22.09 -5.73
CA ARG A 127 9.04 22.75 -5.95
C ARG A 127 9.99 22.30 -4.85
N PHE A 128 11.23 22.02 -5.19
CA PHE A 128 12.21 21.53 -4.22
C PHE A 128 12.73 22.69 -3.36
N ASP A 129 12.91 23.86 -3.99
CA ASP A 129 13.28 25.10 -3.30
C ASP A 129 12.15 26.16 -3.37
N PRO A 130 11.93 26.97 -2.31
CA PRO A 130 10.94 28.06 -2.34
C PRO A 130 11.23 29.16 -3.37
N ASN A 131 12.48 29.30 -3.82
CA ASN A 131 12.90 30.23 -4.87
C ASN A 131 12.81 29.62 -6.28
N GLU A 132 12.61 28.31 -6.37
CA GLU A 132 12.37 27.64 -7.65
C GLU A 132 10.94 27.84 -8.14
N ARG A 133 10.79 27.71 -9.46
CA ARG A 133 9.50 27.71 -10.11
C ARG A 133 8.68 26.51 -9.63
N LEU A 134 7.39 26.75 -9.35
CA LEU A 134 6.43 25.68 -9.10
C LEU A 134 6.21 24.83 -10.36
N LEU A 135 6.45 23.53 -10.23
CA LEU A 135 6.29 22.57 -11.32
C LEU A 135 5.06 21.68 -11.09
N CYS A 136 4.47 21.23 -12.19
CA CYS A 136 3.32 20.32 -12.16
C CYS A 136 3.80 18.90 -12.47
N TYR A 137 3.48 18.00 -11.57
CA TYR A 137 3.73 16.58 -11.69
C TYR A 137 2.40 15.82 -11.76
N ARG A 138 2.43 14.55 -12.17
CA ARG A 138 1.26 13.66 -12.08
C ARG A 138 1.66 12.27 -11.61
N MET A 139 0.80 11.66 -10.81
CA MET A 139 0.99 10.27 -10.38
C MET A 139 0.79 9.32 -11.58
N THR A 140 1.63 8.29 -11.66
CA THR A 140 1.54 7.23 -12.69
C THR A 140 1.00 5.92 -12.12
N ARG A 141 0.75 5.89 -10.81
CA ARG A 141 0.35 4.72 -10.03
C ARG A 141 -0.90 5.00 -9.20
N VAL A 142 -1.63 3.95 -8.86
CA VAL A 142 -2.76 4.06 -7.93
C VAL A 142 -2.25 4.67 -6.63
N THR A 143 -2.97 5.67 -6.14
CA THR A 143 -2.52 6.52 -5.03
C THR A 143 -3.52 6.45 -3.88
N PHE A 144 -3.02 6.31 -2.66
CA PHE A 144 -3.85 6.33 -1.45
C PHE A 144 -4.51 7.70 -1.25
N GLY A 145 -5.75 7.70 -0.75
CA GLY A 145 -6.58 8.90 -0.57
C GLY A 145 -7.69 9.07 -1.61
N LEU A 146 -7.69 8.22 -2.65
CA LEU A 146 -8.78 8.12 -3.62
C LEU A 146 -9.78 7.05 -3.21
N ALA A 147 -11.07 7.34 -3.38
CA ALA A 147 -12.15 6.46 -2.94
C ALA A 147 -12.14 5.10 -3.65
N SER A 148 -11.76 5.05 -4.93
CA SER A 148 -11.68 3.81 -5.72
C SER A 148 -10.38 3.03 -5.55
N ALA A 149 -9.36 3.59 -4.87
CA ALA A 149 -8.05 2.95 -4.75
C ALA A 149 -8.08 1.58 -4.05
N PRO A 150 -8.83 1.39 -2.94
CA PRO A 150 -8.93 0.07 -2.29
C PRO A 150 -9.48 -1.01 -3.23
N TYR A 151 -10.55 -0.71 -3.98
CA TYR A 151 -11.11 -1.65 -4.95
C TYR A 151 -10.07 -2.01 -6.03
N GLN A 152 -9.41 -1.00 -6.61
CA GLN A 152 -8.39 -1.22 -7.64
C GLN A 152 -7.24 -2.10 -7.12
N ALA A 153 -6.78 -1.87 -5.90
CA ALA A 153 -5.70 -2.65 -5.29
C ALA A 153 -6.09 -4.11 -5.07
N ILE A 154 -7.20 -4.35 -4.37
CA ILE A 154 -7.66 -5.71 -4.07
C ILE A 154 -8.06 -6.45 -5.34
N LYS A 155 -8.73 -5.79 -6.29
CA LYS A 155 -9.13 -6.44 -7.54
C LYS A 155 -7.91 -6.85 -8.37
N THR A 156 -6.88 -6.01 -8.44
CA THR A 156 -5.63 -6.33 -9.14
C THR A 156 -4.96 -7.54 -8.50
N LEU A 157 -4.88 -7.59 -7.17
CA LEU A 157 -4.32 -8.73 -6.45
C LEU A 157 -5.12 -10.02 -6.68
N GLN A 158 -6.45 -9.94 -6.64
CA GLN A 158 -7.31 -11.10 -6.91
C GLN A 158 -7.19 -11.61 -8.35
N THR A 159 -7.07 -10.71 -9.33
CA THR A 159 -6.83 -11.10 -10.73
C THR A 159 -5.48 -11.79 -10.89
N LEU A 160 -4.41 -11.26 -10.28
CA LEU A 160 -3.10 -11.91 -10.26
C LEU A 160 -3.16 -13.30 -9.60
N ALA A 161 -3.91 -13.42 -8.51
CA ALA A 161 -4.12 -14.71 -7.85
C ALA A 161 -4.75 -15.73 -8.81
N ASP A 162 -5.79 -15.34 -9.55
CA ASP A 162 -6.46 -16.18 -10.55
C ASP A 162 -5.53 -16.59 -11.69
N GLU A 163 -4.66 -15.67 -12.15
CA GLU A 163 -3.67 -15.95 -13.20
C GLU A 163 -2.57 -16.93 -12.73
N CYS A 164 -2.22 -16.92 -11.45
CA CYS A 164 -1.19 -17.78 -10.86
C CYS A 164 -1.74 -19.10 -10.27
N GLU A 165 -3.05 -19.36 -10.31
CA GLU A 165 -3.68 -20.47 -9.58
C GLU A 165 -3.09 -21.84 -9.92
N ALA A 166 -2.79 -22.08 -11.20
CA ALA A 166 -2.26 -23.35 -11.66
C ALA A 166 -0.87 -23.68 -11.09
N GLU A 167 -0.04 -22.65 -10.86
CA GLU A 167 1.33 -22.80 -10.36
C GLU A 167 1.42 -22.61 -8.83
N CYS A 168 0.54 -21.79 -8.26
CA CYS A 168 0.56 -21.35 -6.87
C CYS A 168 -0.82 -21.47 -6.20
N PRO A 169 -1.39 -22.69 -6.05
CA PRO A 169 -2.75 -22.90 -5.54
C PRO A 169 -2.93 -22.50 -4.06
N MET A 170 -1.89 -22.55 -3.24
CA MET A 170 -1.94 -22.04 -1.86
C MET A 170 -1.93 -20.51 -1.85
N ALA A 171 -1.09 -19.89 -2.68
CA ALA A 171 -1.06 -18.43 -2.80
C ALA A 171 -2.40 -17.87 -3.28
N HIS A 172 -3.05 -18.55 -4.24
CA HIS A 172 -4.38 -18.17 -4.72
C HIS A 172 -5.39 -18.04 -3.58
N LYS A 173 -5.47 -19.06 -2.72
CA LYS A 173 -6.37 -19.06 -1.55
C LYS A 173 -6.02 -17.93 -0.58
N ILE A 174 -4.73 -17.72 -0.32
CA ILE A 174 -4.24 -16.69 0.60
C ILE A 174 -4.57 -15.29 0.07
N MET A 175 -4.21 -14.99 -1.17
CA MET A 175 -4.41 -13.67 -1.79
C MET A 175 -5.89 -13.29 -1.88
N LYS A 176 -6.79 -14.27 -2.03
CA LYS A 176 -8.24 -14.00 -2.13
C LYS A 176 -8.94 -13.89 -0.77
N ARG A 177 -8.42 -14.54 0.28
CA ARG A 177 -9.15 -14.75 1.54
C ARG A 177 -8.45 -14.20 2.79
N ASP A 178 -7.13 -14.14 2.78
CA ASP A 178 -6.31 -13.91 3.97
C ASP A 178 -5.52 -12.58 3.90
N VAL A 179 -5.79 -11.76 2.87
CA VAL A 179 -5.20 -10.42 2.70
C VAL A 179 -6.18 -9.34 3.16
N TYR A 180 -5.71 -8.48 4.05
CA TYR A 180 -6.38 -7.27 4.47
C TYR A 180 -5.59 -6.03 4.05
N VAL A 181 -6.03 -5.35 2.98
CA VAL A 181 -5.27 -4.26 2.34
C VAL A 181 -3.86 -4.74 1.96
N ASP A 182 -2.81 -4.20 2.56
CA ASP A 182 -1.41 -4.56 2.35
C ASP A 182 -0.92 -5.68 3.30
N ASP A 183 -1.69 -6.02 4.34
CA ASP A 183 -1.33 -7.07 5.29
C ASP A 183 -1.85 -8.44 4.86
N CYS A 184 -1.00 -9.46 4.91
CA CYS A 184 -1.35 -10.86 4.73
C CYS A 184 -1.29 -11.59 6.08
N LEU A 185 -2.38 -12.24 6.48
CA LEU A 185 -2.53 -12.95 7.75
C LEU A 185 -2.95 -14.40 7.48
N SER A 186 -1.97 -15.30 7.31
CA SER A 186 -2.25 -16.70 6.99
C SER A 186 -1.42 -17.67 7.82
N GLY A 187 -1.48 -18.96 7.53
CA GLY A 187 -0.83 -19.99 8.32
C GLY A 187 -1.20 -21.39 7.87
N ALA A 188 -0.67 -22.39 8.58
CA ALA A 188 -1.02 -23.78 8.39
C ALA A 188 -0.81 -24.57 9.69
N ASN A 189 -1.05 -25.88 9.65
CA ASN A 189 -0.95 -26.75 10.82
C ASN A 189 0.42 -27.42 10.98
N THR A 190 1.27 -27.34 9.95
CA THR A 190 2.63 -27.88 9.93
C THR A 190 3.61 -26.87 9.33
N GLU A 191 4.88 -26.93 9.74
CA GLU A 191 5.91 -26.02 9.21
C GLU A 191 6.11 -26.21 7.71
N GLN A 192 6.03 -27.44 7.21
CA GLN A 192 6.17 -27.75 5.79
C GLN A 192 5.10 -27.06 4.94
N GLU A 193 3.84 -27.08 5.39
CA GLU A 193 2.75 -26.38 4.71
C GLU A 193 2.94 -24.86 4.74
N VAL A 194 3.40 -24.29 5.86
CA VAL A 194 3.67 -22.86 5.94
C VAL A 194 4.81 -22.45 5.01
N LEU A 195 5.90 -23.22 4.98
CA LEU A 195 7.04 -22.96 4.10
C LEU A 195 6.63 -23.01 2.62
N GLN A 196 5.81 -23.99 2.25
CA GLN A 196 5.27 -24.08 0.89
C GLN A 196 4.34 -22.89 0.57
N ALA A 197 3.45 -22.53 1.50
CA ALA A 197 2.56 -21.39 1.36
C ALA A 197 3.33 -20.08 1.17
N GLN A 198 4.36 -19.82 1.98
CA GLN A 198 5.22 -18.64 1.84
C GLN A 198 5.94 -18.61 0.50
N LYS A 199 6.49 -19.76 0.07
CA LYS A 199 7.18 -19.87 -1.22
C LYS A 199 6.25 -19.54 -2.39
N GLU A 200 5.07 -20.15 -2.42
CA GLU A 200 4.07 -19.88 -3.46
C GLU A 200 3.61 -18.42 -3.42
N LEU A 201 3.35 -17.87 -2.23
CA LEU A 201 2.91 -16.49 -2.07
C LEU A 201 3.98 -15.50 -2.56
N ILE A 202 5.24 -15.72 -2.23
CA ILE A 202 6.36 -14.91 -2.73
C ILE A 202 6.46 -15.01 -4.26
N LEU A 203 6.29 -16.20 -4.82
CA LEU A 203 6.35 -16.41 -6.27
C LEU A 203 5.20 -15.68 -7.00
N ALA A 204 3.97 -15.90 -6.57
CA ALA A 204 2.78 -15.28 -7.17
C ALA A 204 2.82 -13.76 -7.06
N CYS A 205 3.11 -13.22 -5.88
CA CYS A 205 3.19 -11.77 -5.69
C CYS A 205 4.34 -11.15 -6.50
N LYS A 206 5.49 -11.84 -6.62
CA LYS A 206 6.61 -11.38 -7.45
C LYS A 206 6.26 -11.31 -8.94
N ALA A 207 5.40 -12.19 -9.46
CA ALA A 207 4.94 -12.13 -10.85
C ALA A 207 4.21 -10.80 -11.16
N GLY A 208 3.50 -10.22 -10.19
CA GLY A 208 2.87 -8.91 -10.28
C GLY A 208 3.67 -7.74 -9.71
N ASN A 209 4.96 -7.94 -9.41
CA ASN A 209 5.82 -6.95 -8.73
C ASN A 209 5.32 -6.49 -7.34
N PHE A 210 4.50 -7.30 -6.68
CA PHE A 210 4.09 -7.10 -5.30
C PHE A 210 5.13 -7.70 -4.35
N GLU A 211 6.13 -6.90 -3.99
CA GLU A 211 7.19 -7.34 -3.09
C GLU A 211 6.68 -7.53 -1.66
N LEU A 212 6.84 -8.74 -1.09
CA LEU A 212 6.47 -9.04 0.30
C LEU A 212 7.63 -8.75 1.26
N ARG A 213 7.33 -8.09 2.38
CA ARG A 213 8.25 -7.69 3.44
C ARG A 213 7.61 -7.95 4.82
N LYS A 214 8.33 -7.62 5.89
CA LYS A 214 7.89 -7.73 7.30
C LYS A 214 7.30 -9.10 7.65
N PHE A 215 7.92 -10.17 7.16
CA PHE A 215 7.50 -11.51 7.50
C PHE A 215 7.65 -11.77 9.00
N SER A 216 6.67 -12.42 9.61
CA SER A 216 6.75 -12.89 10.98
C SER A 216 5.98 -14.19 11.17
N SER A 217 6.37 -14.99 12.16
CA SER A 217 5.73 -16.26 12.49
C SER A 217 6.05 -16.65 13.94
N THR A 218 5.22 -17.52 14.51
CA THR A 218 5.51 -18.19 15.78
C THR A 218 6.61 -19.26 15.65
N SER A 219 6.87 -19.77 14.43
CA SER A 219 7.95 -20.71 14.16
C SER A 219 9.22 -19.98 13.69
N ALA A 220 10.31 -20.19 14.43
CA ALA A 220 11.63 -19.70 14.04
C ALA A 220 12.15 -20.36 12.74
N ALA A 221 11.81 -21.62 12.49
CA ALA A 221 12.20 -22.34 11.28
C ALA A 221 11.51 -21.74 10.04
N VAL A 222 10.21 -21.43 10.15
CA VAL A 222 9.45 -20.72 9.12
C VAL A 222 10.07 -19.35 8.84
N LEU A 223 10.35 -18.58 9.90
CA LEU A 223 10.91 -17.24 9.73
C LEU A 223 12.32 -17.26 9.13
N ALA A 224 13.13 -18.27 9.47
CA ALA A 224 14.49 -18.45 8.95
C ALA A 224 14.52 -18.72 7.42
N ALA A 225 13.43 -19.21 6.83
CA ALA A 225 13.35 -19.47 5.39
C ALA A 225 13.18 -18.20 4.54
N VAL A 226 12.84 -17.06 5.16
CA VAL A 226 12.73 -15.75 4.50
C VAL A 226 14.04 -14.97 4.67
N PRO A 227 14.53 -14.20 3.68
CA PRO A 227 15.72 -13.35 3.85
C PRO A 227 15.61 -12.39 5.04
N GLU A 228 16.71 -12.12 5.74
CA GLU A 228 16.69 -11.29 6.96
C GLU A 228 16.11 -9.89 6.76
N ASP A 229 16.40 -9.26 5.61
CA ASP A 229 15.89 -7.93 5.26
C ASP A 229 14.39 -7.94 4.88
N HIS A 230 13.79 -9.11 4.72
CA HIS A 230 12.35 -9.28 4.50
C HIS A 230 11.60 -9.62 5.80
N ARG A 231 12.28 -9.87 6.92
CA ARG A 231 11.66 -10.22 8.21
C ARG A 231 11.22 -8.96 8.96
N GLU A 232 10.22 -9.11 9.82
CA GLU A 232 9.83 -8.09 10.78
C GLU A 232 10.88 -8.01 11.91
N THR A 233 11.28 -6.78 12.22
CA THR A 233 12.28 -6.48 13.26
C THR A 233 11.62 -5.85 14.49
N GLN A 234 10.39 -5.36 14.35
CA GLN A 234 9.63 -4.74 15.42
C GLN A 234 8.68 -5.75 16.07
N LEU A 235 8.92 -6.01 17.34
CA LEU A 235 8.05 -6.81 18.19
C LEU A 235 7.52 -5.92 19.32
N PRO A 236 6.21 -5.93 19.60
CA PRO A 236 5.14 -6.68 18.93
C PRO A 236 4.69 -6.09 17.59
N ILE A 237 4.03 -6.93 16.78
CA ILE A 237 3.46 -6.54 15.48
C ILE A 237 2.15 -5.82 15.72
N SER A 238 2.00 -4.62 15.18
CA SER A 238 0.78 -3.82 15.30
C SER A 238 -0.05 -3.94 14.03
N PHE A 239 -1.31 -4.36 14.16
CA PHE A 239 -2.31 -4.36 13.07
C PHE A 239 -3.11 -3.05 13.01
N ALA A 240 -2.71 -2.03 13.79
CA ALA A 240 -3.42 -0.75 13.81
C ALA A 240 -3.33 -0.03 12.46
N GLN A 241 -4.49 0.32 11.90
CA GLN A 241 -4.60 1.25 10.77
C GLN A 241 -4.12 2.65 11.15
N ASP A 242 -3.69 3.38 10.12
CA ASP A 242 -3.33 4.80 10.20
C ASP A 242 -4.40 5.64 10.95
N GLU A 243 -3.93 6.54 11.83
CA GLU A 243 -4.65 7.06 13.01
C GLU A 243 -5.82 8.03 12.77
N SER A 244 -6.53 7.95 11.64
CA SER A 244 -7.78 8.73 11.50
C SER A 244 -8.98 8.05 12.19
N VAL A 245 -8.94 6.73 12.37
CA VAL A 245 -9.89 5.98 13.22
C VAL A 245 -9.14 4.80 13.87
N LYS A 246 -8.76 4.90 15.15
CA LYS A 246 -8.21 3.77 15.93
C LYS A 246 -9.33 2.81 16.31
N THR A 247 -9.76 1.95 15.40
CA THR A 247 -10.90 1.06 15.70
C THR A 247 -10.49 -0.26 16.37
N LEU A 248 -9.25 -0.73 16.20
CA LEU A 248 -8.83 -2.03 16.79
C LEU A 248 -7.62 -1.98 17.71
N GLY A 249 -6.59 -1.15 17.45
CA GLY A 249 -5.40 -1.06 18.30
C GLY A 249 -4.62 -2.37 18.53
N LEU A 250 -4.99 -3.44 17.80
CA LEU A 250 -4.58 -4.81 18.08
C LEU A 250 -3.11 -5.02 17.73
N LYS A 251 -2.38 -5.64 18.66
CA LYS A 251 -0.99 -6.07 18.50
C LYS A 251 -0.87 -7.56 18.73
N TRP A 252 0.10 -8.20 18.08
CA TRP A 252 0.44 -9.61 18.25
C TRP A 252 1.90 -9.78 18.64
N ASN A 253 2.12 -10.64 19.64
CA ASN A 253 3.43 -11.15 19.99
C ASN A 253 3.58 -12.57 19.42
N PRO A 254 4.42 -12.78 18.39
CA PRO A 254 4.71 -14.11 17.84
C PRO A 254 5.32 -15.08 18.85
N GLY A 255 6.09 -14.59 19.83
CA GLY A 255 6.76 -15.44 20.80
C GLY A 255 5.81 -16.09 21.82
N THR A 256 4.71 -15.41 22.16
CA THR A 256 3.67 -15.93 23.05
C THR A 256 2.37 -16.26 22.33
N ASP A 257 2.35 -16.13 21.00
CA ASP A 257 1.19 -16.20 20.14
C ASP A 257 -0.07 -15.48 20.69
N SER A 258 0.08 -14.28 21.25
CA SER A 258 -0.99 -13.61 22.00
C SER A 258 -1.31 -12.22 21.44
N PHE A 259 -2.59 -11.86 21.49
CA PHE A 259 -3.06 -10.51 21.16
C PHE A 259 -3.08 -9.58 22.37
N PHE A 260 -2.93 -8.28 22.12
CA PHE A 260 -3.09 -7.23 23.12
C PHE A 260 -3.45 -5.89 22.47
N PHE A 261 -3.86 -4.92 23.29
CA PHE A 261 -4.37 -3.62 22.89
C PHE A 261 -3.43 -2.49 23.37
#